data_AF-A0A377I2Z3-F1
#
_entry.id   AF-A0A377I2Z3-F1
#
_cell.length_a   1.000
_cell.length_b   1.000
_cell.length_c   1.000
_cell.angle_alpha   90.00
_cell.angle_beta   90.00
_cell.angle_gamma   90.00
#
_symmetry.space_group_name_H-M   'P 1'
#
loop_
_entity.id
_entity.type
_entity.pdbx_description
1 polymer ?
#
loop_
_entity_poly.entity_id
_entity_poly.type
_entity_poly.pdbx_seq_one_letter_code
_entity_poly.pdbx_strand_id
1 'polypeptide(L)'
;MDEPFAGVDPISVIDIKKIIVNLKERGLGVLITDHNVRETLDVCERAYIVGSGEMIATGTPSQVLENPKVKEVYLGDQFKL
;
A
#
# COMPACT_ATOMS: atom_id res chain seq x y z
N MET A 1 -7.86 -0.49 8.65
CA MET A 1 -8.39 0.70 7.95
C MET A 1 -8.83 0.22 6.59
N ASP A 2 -10.11 0.41 6.30
CA ASP A 2 -10.73 -0.04 5.05
C ASP A 2 -10.76 1.14 4.08
N GLU A 3 -9.97 1.04 3.01
CA GLU A 3 -9.79 2.03 1.94
C GLU A 3 -9.57 3.48 2.43
N PRO A 4 -8.55 3.75 3.27
CA PRO A 4 -8.35 5.08 3.85
C PRO A 4 -7.99 6.17 2.84
N PHE A 5 -7.53 5.84 1.63
CA PHE A 5 -7.12 6.82 0.63
C PHE A 5 -8.15 7.00 -0.50
N ALA A 6 -9.23 6.21 -0.50
CA ALA A 6 -10.24 6.24 -1.56
C ALA A 6 -10.97 7.59 -1.66
N GLY A 7 -10.89 8.23 -2.82
CA GLY A 7 -11.57 9.50 -3.10
C GLY A 7 -11.05 10.70 -2.29
N VAL A 8 -9.86 10.55 -1.67
CA VAL A 8 -9.24 11.56 -0.83
C VAL A 8 -8.30 12.44 -1.68
N ASP A 9 -8.31 13.75 -1.44
CA ASP A 9 -7.41 14.68 -2.13
C ASP A 9 -5.95 14.53 -1.66
N PRO A 10 -4.95 14.97 -2.46
CA PRO A 10 -3.53 14.77 -2.12
C PRO A 10 -3.08 15.39 -0.79
N ILE A 11 -3.71 16.46 -0.32
CA ILE A 11 -3.36 17.09 0.96
C ILE A 11 -3.85 16.21 2.11
N SER A 12 -5.10 15.76 2.02
CA SER A 12 -5.70 14.88 3.01
C SER A 12 -4.99 13.52 3.10
N VAL A 13 -4.45 12.99 1.99
CA VAL A 13 -3.60 11.78 2.01
C VAL A 13 -2.42 11.95 2.98
N ILE A 14 -1.73 13.10 2.95
CA ILE A 14 -0.59 13.37 3.84
C ILE A 14 -1.02 13.32 5.31
N ASP A 15 -2.19 13.86 5.65
CA ASP A 15 -2.68 13.86 7.02
C ASP A 15 -3.09 12.46 7.49
N ILE A 16 -3.69 11.66 6.63
CA ILE A 16 -4.00 10.25 6.91
C ILE A 16 -2.72 9.45 7.17
N LYS A 17 -1.67 9.67 6.35
CA LYS A 17 -0.36 9.03 6.57
C LYS A 17 0.23 9.39 7.94
N LYS A 18 0.16 10.65 8.35
CA LYS A 18 0.61 11.08 9.70
C LYS A 18 -0.15 10.37 10.81
N ILE A 19 -1.47 10.22 10.66
CA ILE A 19 -2.30 9.49 11.65
C ILE A 19 -1.84 8.03 11.76
N ILE A 20 -1.61 7.36 10.64
CA ILE A 20 -1.12 5.96 10.60
C ILE A 20 0.23 5.84 11.33
N VAL A 21 1.18 6.74 11.04
CA VAL A 21 2.49 6.77 11.71
C VAL A 21 2.34 7.00 13.21
N ASN A 22 1.49 7.92 13.63
CA ASN A 22 1.27 8.18 15.05
C ASN A 22 0.65 6.97 15.78
N LEU A 23 -0.27 6.24 15.15
CA LEU A 23 -0.83 5.00 15.70
C LEU A 23 0.28 3.95 15.90
N LYS A 24 1.17 3.79 14.91
CA LYS A 24 2.33 2.91 15.01
C LYS A 24 3.27 3.31 16.15
N GLU A 25 3.60 4.60 16.28
CA GLU A 25 4.46 5.12 17.36
C GLU A 25 3.87 4.86 18.76
N ARG A 26 2.55 4.77 18.86
CA ARG A 26 1.83 4.39 20.08
C ARG A 26 1.83 2.87 20.35
N GLY A 27 2.54 2.08 19.53
CA GLY A 27 2.64 0.63 19.64
C GLY A 27 1.44 -0.12 19.08
N LEU A 28 0.59 0.53 18.27
CA LEU A 28 -0.58 -0.11 17.67
C LEU A 28 -0.22 -0.74 16.32
N GLY A 29 -0.64 -1.99 16.12
CA GLY A 29 -0.62 -2.61 14.80
C GLY A 29 -1.71 -2.02 13.91
N VAL A 30 -1.33 -1.54 12.72
CA VAL A 30 -2.27 -0.99 11.75
C VAL A 30 -2.30 -1.89 10.52
N LEU A 31 -3.48 -2.47 10.24
CA LEU A 31 -3.74 -3.21 9.00
C LEU A 31 -4.52 -2.30 8.05
N ILE A 32 -4.05 -2.17 6.81
CA ILE A 32 -4.64 -1.30 5.78
C ILE A 32 -4.98 -2.16 4.56
N THR A 33 -6.16 -1.94 4.00
CA THR A 33 -6.53 -2.42 2.67
C THR A 33 -6.90 -1.21 1.82
N ASP A 34 -6.39 -1.11 0.60
CA ASP A 34 -6.67 -0.01 -0.32
C ASP A 34 -6.32 -0.44 -1.75
N HIS A 35 -6.97 0.19 -2.73
CA HIS A 35 -6.65 0.01 -4.15
C HIS A 35 -5.50 0.93 -4.60
N ASN A 36 -5.18 1.99 -3.84
CA ASN A 36 -4.05 2.88 -4.07
C ASN A 36 -2.75 2.28 -3.55
N VAL A 37 -2.17 1.38 -4.33
CA VAL A 37 -0.95 0.64 -3.94
C VAL A 37 0.20 1.57 -3.59
N ARG A 38 0.47 2.60 -4.41
CA ARG A 38 1.61 3.51 -4.16
C ARG A 38 1.48 4.23 -2.82
N GLU A 39 0.31 4.81 -2.52
CA GLU A 39 0.08 5.53 -1.26
C GLU A 39 0.11 4.61 -0.04
N THR A 40 -0.41 3.38 -0.20
CA THR A 40 -0.41 2.38 0.86
C THR A 40 0.98 1.85 1.16
N LEU A 41 1.76 1.52 0.12
CA LEU A 41 3.12 1.03 0.26
C LEU A 41 4.07 2.08 0.86
N ASP A 42 3.78 3.37 0.69
CA ASP A 42 4.56 4.46 1.29
C ASP A 42 4.51 4.50 2.82
N VAL A 43 3.43 3.98 3.42
CA VAL A 43 3.25 3.94 4.89
C VAL A 43 3.37 2.56 5.52
N CYS A 44 3.35 1.51 4.71
CA CYS A 44 3.43 0.14 5.20
C CYS A 44 4.88 -0.33 5.34
N GLU A 45 5.17 -1.07 6.41
CA GLU A 45 6.48 -1.74 6.56
C GLU A 45 6.51 -3.10 5.84
N ARG A 46 5.33 -3.72 5.72
CA ARG A 46 5.13 -5.00 5.06
C ARG A 46 3.81 -4.97 4.30
N ALA A 47 3.79 -5.56 3.12
CA ALA A 47 2.62 -5.65 2.27
C ALA A 47 2.32 -7.10 1.87
N TYR A 48 1.05 -7.33 1.58
CA TYR A 48 0.51 -8.59 1.08
C TYR A 48 -0.38 -8.24 -0.11
N ILE A 49 -0.07 -8.80 -1.27
CA ILE A 49 -0.82 -8.59 -2.50
C ILE A 49 -1.63 -9.85 -2.78
N VAL A 50 -2.94 -9.70 -2.80
CA VAL A 50 -3.90 -10.77 -3.08
C VAL A 50 -4.56 -10.48 -4.42
N GLY A 51 -4.66 -11.50 -5.27
CA GLY A 51 -5.47 -11.41 -6.49
C GLY A 51 -6.02 -12.77 -6.86
N SER A 52 -7.25 -12.78 -7.39
CA SER A 52 -7.99 -14.01 -7.72
C SER A 52 -8.06 -15.04 -6.58
N GLY A 53 -8.13 -14.56 -5.33
CA GLY A 53 -8.19 -15.42 -4.14
C GLY A 53 -6.84 -16.03 -3.72
N GLU A 54 -5.74 -15.71 -4.39
CA GLU A 54 -4.41 -16.24 -4.09
C GLU A 54 -3.43 -15.14 -3.69
N MET A 55 -2.40 -15.54 -2.91
CA MET A 55 -1.31 -14.66 -2.54
C MET A 55 -0.35 -14.49 -3.73
N ILE A 56 -0.28 -13.28 -4.28
CA ILE A 56 0.59 -12.94 -5.41
C ILE A 56 1.99 -12.59 -4.92
N ALA A 57 2.09 -11.80 -3.85
CA ALA A 57 3.37 -11.36 -3.30
C ALA A 57 3.24 -10.99 -1.82
N THR A 58 4.34 -11.13 -1.08
CA THR A 58 4.48 -10.61 0.28
C THR A 58 5.92 -10.15 0.51
N GLY A 59 6.10 -9.10 1.30
CA GLY A 59 7.42 -8.57 1.61
C GLY A 59 7.38 -7.12 2.05
N THR A 60 8.55 -6.49 2.09
CA THR A 60 8.65 -5.03 2.23
C THR A 60 8.08 -4.34 0.97
N PRO A 61 7.73 -3.04 1.05
CA PRO A 61 7.30 -2.27 -0.12
C PRO A 61 8.22 -2.43 -1.34
N SER A 62 9.54 -2.35 -1.13
CA SER A 62 10.52 -2.50 -2.21
C SER A 62 10.48 -3.90 -2.85
N GLN A 63 10.43 -4.96 -2.03
CA GLN A 63 10.34 -6.34 -2.52
C GLN A 63 9.05 -6.59 -3.31
N VAL A 64 7.94 -6.02 -2.83
CA VAL A 64 6.63 -6.14 -3.49
C VAL A 64 6.61 -5.37 -4.81
N LEU A 65 7.16 -4.15 -4.86
CA LEU A 65 7.27 -3.35 -6.08
C LEU A 65 8.19 -3.97 -7.12
N GLU A 66 9.21 -4.73 -6.71
CA GLU A 66 10.11 -5.44 -7.60
C GLU A 66 9.50 -6.73 -8.19
N ASN A 67 8.44 -7.26 -7.58
CA ASN A 67 7.80 -8.49 -8.02
C ASN A 67 7.17 -8.33 -9.43
N PRO A 68 7.61 -9.11 -10.44
CA PRO A 68 7.13 -8.97 -11.82
C PRO A 68 5.62 -9.12 -11.96
N LYS A 69 5.00 -10.05 -11.22
CA LYS A 69 3.55 -10.29 -11.26
C LYS A 69 2.77 -9.14 -10.63
N VAL A 70 3.32 -8.50 -9.59
CA VAL A 70 2.74 -7.27 -9.01
C VAL A 70 2.81 -6.13 -10.02
N LYS A 71 3.94 -5.95 -10.72
CA LYS A 71 4.09 -4.93 -11.77
C LYS A 71 3.09 -5.13 -12.91
N GLU A 72 2.94 -6.37 -13.38
CA GLU A 72 1.99 -6.73 -14.45
C GLU A 72 0.54 -6.41 -14.03
N VAL A 73 0.13 -6.84 -12.84
CA VAL A 73 -1.26 -6.70 -12.36
C VAL A 73 -1.62 -5.25 -12.02
N TYR A 74 -0.69 -4.47 -11.47
CA TYR A 74 -1.01 -3.15 -10.90
C TYR A 74 -0.49 -1.96 -11.72
N LEU A 75 0.59 -2.11 -12.48
CA LEU A 75 1.21 -0.97 -13.16
C LEU A 75 0.93 -0.96 -14.67
N GLY A 76 0.55 -2.11 -15.24
CA GLY A 76 0.45 -2.28 -16.70
C GLY A 76 1.78 -1.98 -17.41
N ASP A 77 1.81 -2.15 -18.73
CA ASP A 77 3.02 -1.97 -19.56
C ASP A 77 3.63 -0.54 -19.56
N GLN A 78 3.12 0.39 -18.75
CA GLN A 78 3.50 1.81 -18.75
C GLN A 78 4.07 2.33 -17.42
N PHE A 79 4.64 1.48 -16.57
CA PHE A 79 5.36 1.99 -15.40
C PHE A 79 6.74 2.54 -15.76
N LYS A 80 6.96 3.83 -15.50
CA LYS A 80 8.30 4.41 -15.34
C LYS A 80 8.47 4.89 -13.90
N LEU A 81 9.63 4.55 -13.32
CA LEU A 81 10.13 5.15 -12.08
C LEU A 81 10.37 6.64 -12.28
#